data_AF-A0A7C4Y0P0-F1
#
_entry.id   AF-A0A7C4Y0P0-F1
#
_cell.length_a   1.000
_cell.length_b   1.000
_cell.length_c   1.000
_cell.angle_alpha   90.00
_cell.angle_beta   90.00
_cell.angle_gamma   90.00
#
_symmetry.space_group_name_H-M   'P 1'
#
loop_
_entity.id
_entity.type
_entity.pdbx_description
1 polymer ?
#
loop_
_entity_poly.entity_id
_entity_poly.type
_entity_poly.pdbx_seq_one_letter_code
_entity_poly.pdbx_strand_id
1 'polypeptide(L)'
;MLASSILFSSSISPLGPMGEFMSTLTSTLFPFRSTSSNVRNSNVICHQSPLSSSRSRRKHRLSSWWSDYNLSMAHFIYFTSPGVLAMLGKDRVALYVLMMEECDPEKCTASKLVKFNLAKPIYRVKDVPRGCIVLNPLAGEVLSIKDGEIALRHGVLAVDCSWKNAEDFFNRVRIKGLHRRLPRLIAVNPINFGNPHILSTAEALASSLYILGFREQARDVLSIFKWGPHFFDVNKELLGETR
;
A
#
# COMPACT_ATOMS: atom_id res chain seq x y z
N MET A 1 29.82 17.78 54.83
CA MET A 1 30.18 16.77 53.81
C MET A 1 29.84 17.37 52.45
N LEU A 2 30.61 18.37 52.02
CA LEU A 2 31.68 18.27 51.00
C LEU A 2 31.21 17.69 49.66
N ALA A 3 31.15 18.59 48.68
CA ALA A 3 31.09 18.36 47.24
C ALA A 3 32.33 17.63 46.72
N SER A 4 32.20 16.97 45.56
CA SER A 4 33.29 16.79 44.59
C SER A 4 32.75 16.44 43.19
N SER A 5 33.03 17.35 42.27
CA SER A 5 32.98 17.23 40.81
C SER A 5 34.18 16.42 40.29
N ILE A 6 34.10 15.88 39.07
CA ILE A 6 35.16 15.65 38.03
C ILE A 6 34.38 15.13 36.79
N LEU A 7 34.13 15.91 35.73
CA LEU A 7 34.99 16.29 34.59
C LEU A 7 35.60 15.11 33.82
N PHE A 8 35.09 14.85 32.60
CA PHE A 8 35.96 14.41 31.50
C PHE A 8 35.72 15.25 30.25
N SER A 9 36.85 15.66 29.70
CA SER A 9 37.08 16.66 28.67
C SER A 9 37.07 16.04 27.27
N SER A 10 36.45 16.76 26.34
CA SER A 10 36.94 17.11 24.99
C SER A 10 37.76 16.07 24.19
N SER A 11 37.19 15.65 23.06
CA SER A 11 37.91 15.67 21.77
C SER A 11 36.93 15.86 20.61
N ILE A 12 36.98 17.07 20.04
CA ILE A 12 36.32 17.47 18.80
C ILE A 12 37.43 17.69 17.76
N SER A 13 37.14 17.25 16.52
CA SER A 13 37.74 17.62 15.21
C SER A 13 38.59 16.54 14.53
N PRO A 14 38.68 16.49 13.18
CA PRO A 14 38.12 17.43 12.20
C PRO A 14 37.28 16.80 11.07
N LEU A 15 36.56 17.70 10.42
CA LEU A 15 35.86 17.59 9.13
C LEU A 15 36.80 17.18 7.98
N GLY A 16 36.27 16.39 7.06
CA GLY A 16 36.85 16.05 5.75
C GLY A 16 35.75 15.50 4.81
N PRO A 17 35.89 15.63 3.48
CA PRO A 17 34.90 16.35 2.67
C PRO A 17 33.96 15.42 1.90
N MET A 18 32.65 15.63 2.05
CA MET A 18 31.62 15.18 1.10
C MET A 18 30.43 16.17 1.11
N GLY A 19 30.75 17.45 1.32
CA GLY A 19 29.85 18.59 1.19
C GLY A 19 30.10 19.29 -0.13
N GLU A 20 29.94 18.59 -1.25
CA GLU A 20 30.07 19.17 -2.58
C GLU A 20 29.33 18.32 -3.63
N PHE A 21 28.04 18.05 -3.41
CA PHE A 21 27.20 17.42 -4.45
C PHE A 21 25.73 17.85 -4.43
N MET A 22 25.43 19.00 -3.82
CA MET A 22 24.08 19.56 -3.75
C MET A 22 24.07 21.08 -3.97
N SER A 23 24.82 21.58 -4.95
CA SER A 23 24.71 22.97 -5.42
C SER A 23 24.62 23.13 -6.95
N THR A 24 24.51 22.04 -7.72
CA THR A 24 24.54 22.11 -9.21
C THR A 24 23.27 21.62 -9.90
N LEU A 25 22.13 21.57 -9.21
CA LEU A 25 20.84 21.20 -9.85
C LEU A 25 19.65 22.07 -9.40
N THR A 26 19.90 23.36 -9.16
CA THR A 26 18.85 24.36 -8.90
C THR A 26 19.14 25.71 -9.58
N SER A 27 19.49 25.71 -10.87
CA SER A 27 19.50 26.98 -11.64
C SER A 27 19.03 26.94 -13.09
N THR A 28 18.46 25.84 -13.59
CA THR A 28 17.86 25.83 -14.93
C THR A 28 16.55 25.09 -14.95
N LEU A 29 15.50 25.72 -14.41
CA LEU A 29 14.12 25.65 -14.88
C LEU A 29 13.30 26.67 -14.06
N PHE A 30 12.51 27.49 -14.75
CA PHE A 30 11.73 28.65 -14.30
C PHE A 30 12.44 30.03 -14.32
N PRO A 31 12.25 30.81 -15.40
CA PRO A 31 12.01 32.24 -15.28
C PRO A 31 10.49 32.47 -15.29
N PHE A 32 9.93 32.80 -14.12
CA PHE A 32 8.64 33.47 -14.00
C PHE A 32 8.90 34.97 -14.24
N ARG A 33 8.39 35.54 -15.34
CA ARG A 33 8.49 36.98 -15.60
C ARG A 33 7.10 37.60 -15.51
N SER A 34 6.87 38.36 -14.46
CA SER A 34 5.78 39.31 -14.34
C SER A 34 6.14 40.61 -15.06
N THR A 35 5.30 41.10 -15.97
CA THR A 35 5.24 42.53 -16.32
C THR A 35 3.80 42.92 -16.63
N SER A 36 3.26 43.83 -15.82
CA SER A 36 2.10 44.67 -16.15
C SER A 36 2.61 45.99 -16.72
N SER A 37 2.12 46.41 -17.88
CA SER A 37 1.59 47.76 -18.17
C SER A 37 1.50 48.05 -19.67
N ASN A 38 0.25 48.13 -20.15
CA ASN A 38 -0.37 49.20 -20.94
C ASN A 38 0.36 49.82 -22.17
N VAL A 39 -0.32 49.74 -23.33
CA VAL A 39 -0.82 50.86 -24.17
C VAL A 39 -0.71 50.60 -25.69
N ARG A 40 -1.83 50.92 -26.38
CA ARG A 40 -2.06 51.34 -27.78
C ARG A 40 -2.53 50.33 -28.84
N ASN A 41 -3.78 50.56 -29.24
CA ASN A 41 -4.43 50.38 -30.54
C ASN A 41 -3.50 50.34 -31.76
N SER A 42 -3.78 49.42 -32.69
CA SER A 42 -4.19 49.77 -34.06
C SER A 42 -4.57 48.53 -34.88
N ASN A 43 -5.72 48.63 -35.56
CA ASN A 43 -6.25 47.72 -36.57
C ASN A 43 -5.27 47.51 -37.74
N VAL A 44 -5.11 46.25 -38.21
CA VAL A 44 -4.92 45.94 -39.64
C VAL A 44 -5.56 44.59 -39.96
N ILE A 45 -6.53 44.63 -40.88
CA ILE A 45 -7.08 43.48 -41.61
C ILE A 45 -6.20 43.29 -42.85
N CYS A 46 -5.81 42.05 -43.19
CA CYS A 46 -5.57 41.67 -44.59
C CYS A 46 -5.56 40.15 -44.82
N HIS A 47 -6.60 39.74 -45.54
CA HIS A 47 -6.80 38.58 -46.42
C HIS A 47 -5.59 37.85 -47.06
N GLN A 48 -5.86 36.56 -47.35
CA GLN A 48 -5.46 35.71 -48.51
C GLN A 48 -4.59 34.45 -48.23
N SER A 49 -5.21 33.28 -48.43
CA SER A 49 -4.61 32.04 -48.96
C SER A 49 -4.40 32.18 -50.50
N PRO A 50 -3.91 31.19 -51.29
CA PRO A 50 -3.43 29.83 -51.00
C PRO A 50 -2.12 29.46 -51.76
N LEU A 51 -1.55 28.25 -51.55
CA LEU A 51 -1.12 27.32 -52.64
C LEU A 51 -0.30 26.13 -52.13
N SER A 52 -0.51 25.04 -52.86
CA SER A 52 -0.01 23.67 -52.81
C SER A 52 1.52 23.49 -52.83
N SER A 53 2.00 22.41 -52.21
CA SER A 53 2.80 21.40 -52.94
C SER A 53 2.97 20.10 -52.12
N SER A 54 3.01 19.00 -52.84
CA SER A 54 3.10 17.62 -52.38
C SER A 54 4.54 17.11 -52.43
N ARG A 55 4.95 16.32 -51.43
CA ARG A 55 5.61 14.98 -51.55
C ARG A 55 6.62 14.66 -50.43
N SER A 56 6.46 13.42 -49.95
CA SER A 56 7.50 12.44 -49.61
C SER A 56 8.08 12.39 -48.17
N ARG A 57 7.66 11.32 -47.48
CA ARG A 57 8.44 10.37 -46.66
C ARG A 57 9.62 10.92 -45.85
N ARG A 58 9.49 10.89 -44.51
CA ARG A 58 10.48 10.27 -43.61
C ARG A 58 9.76 9.62 -42.42
N LYS A 59 9.67 8.28 -42.46
CA LYS A 59 9.40 7.46 -41.26
C LYS A 59 10.64 7.55 -40.37
N HIS A 60 10.62 8.39 -39.34
CA HIS A 60 11.60 8.26 -38.27
C HIS A 60 11.11 7.22 -37.26
N ARG A 61 11.79 6.08 -37.36
CA ARG A 61 11.93 5.00 -36.41
C ARG A 61 12.26 5.57 -35.02
N LEU A 62 11.26 5.72 -34.15
CA LEU A 62 11.46 5.85 -32.71
C LEU A 62 11.49 4.44 -32.11
N SER A 63 12.61 3.74 -32.33
CA SER A 63 12.99 2.57 -31.56
C SER A 63 14.11 2.98 -30.60
N SER A 64 14.13 2.37 -29.41
CA SER A 64 15.32 2.25 -28.54
C SER A 64 15.51 3.27 -27.41
N TRP A 65 14.47 3.66 -26.67
CA TRP A 65 14.63 4.38 -25.39
C TRP A 65 13.71 3.84 -24.29
N TRP A 66 13.63 2.51 -24.12
CA TRP A 66 12.94 1.88 -22.96
C TRP A 66 13.58 0.55 -22.53
N SER A 67 14.82 0.26 -22.92
CA SER A 67 15.36 -1.09 -22.73
C SER A 67 16.14 -1.30 -21.44
N ASP A 68 16.58 -0.25 -20.75
CA ASP A 68 17.55 -0.39 -19.65
C ASP A 68 17.11 0.23 -18.33
N TYR A 69 15.79 0.29 -18.07
CA TYR A 69 15.32 0.58 -16.72
C TYR A 69 15.31 -0.71 -15.89
N ASN A 70 16.28 -0.83 -14.99
CA ASN A 70 16.26 -1.83 -13.92
C ASN A 70 14.88 -1.83 -13.24
N LEU A 71 14.19 -2.98 -13.23
CA LEU A 71 12.86 -3.12 -12.61
C LEU A 71 12.84 -2.64 -11.16
N SER A 72 13.95 -2.74 -10.41
CA SER A 72 14.02 -2.26 -9.03
C SER A 72 13.98 -0.73 -8.93
N MET A 73 14.58 -0.01 -9.88
CA MET A 73 14.65 1.45 -9.90
C MET A 73 13.31 2.05 -10.34
N ALA A 74 12.68 1.45 -11.35
CA ALA A 74 11.34 1.84 -11.78
C ALA A 74 10.31 1.62 -10.67
N HIS A 75 10.39 0.48 -9.95
CA HIS A 75 9.52 0.19 -8.82
C HIS A 75 9.77 1.13 -7.62
N PHE A 76 11.04 1.43 -7.32
CA PHE A 76 11.39 2.39 -6.27
C PHE A 76 10.89 3.80 -6.58
N ILE A 77 11.07 4.27 -7.82
CA ILE A 77 10.58 5.59 -8.27
C ILE A 77 9.04 5.63 -8.29
N TYR A 78 8.36 4.55 -8.67
CA TYR A 78 6.90 4.48 -8.64
C TYR A 78 6.35 4.54 -7.20
N PHE A 79 6.97 3.83 -6.25
CA PHE A 79 6.51 3.76 -4.85
C PHE A 79 6.98 4.92 -3.95
N THR A 80 8.03 5.65 -4.34
CA THR A 80 8.49 6.86 -3.62
C THR A 80 8.00 8.15 -4.25
N SER A 81 7.34 8.08 -5.42
CA SER A 81 6.72 9.24 -6.04
C SER A 81 5.69 9.85 -5.07
N PRO A 82 5.83 11.14 -4.70
CA PRO A 82 4.86 11.83 -3.85
C PRO A 82 3.42 11.73 -4.37
N GLY A 83 3.24 11.60 -5.69
CA GLY A 83 1.93 11.41 -6.32
C GLY A 83 1.31 10.02 -6.06
N VAL A 84 2.10 8.95 -6.03
CA VAL A 84 1.60 7.59 -5.74
C VAL A 84 1.34 7.42 -4.25
N LEU A 85 2.23 7.94 -3.39
CA LEU A 85 2.00 7.98 -1.94
C LEU A 85 0.78 8.84 -1.57
N ALA A 86 0.52 9.93 -2.31
CA ALA A 86 -0.69 10.75 -2.14
C ALA A 86 -1.96 10.11 -2.73
N MET A 87 -1.87 9.28 -3.78
CA MET A 87 -3.01 8.51 -4.32
C MET A 87 -3.40 7.33 -3.40
N LEU A 88 -2.43 6.65 -2.79
CA LEU A 88 -2.67 5.60 -1.79
C LEU A 88 -3.31 6.13 -0.49
N GLY A 89 -3.35 7.45 -0.30
CA GLY A 89 -4.00 8.12 0.84
C GLY A 89 -5.51 8.37 0.67
N LYS A 90 -6.13 7.99 -0.46
CA LYS A 90 -7.59 8.15 -0.68
C LYS A 90 -8.34 6.88 -1.06
N ASP A 91 -7.69 5.93 -1.72
CA ASP A 91 -8.37 4.72 -2.18
C ASP A 91 -8.33 3.62 -1.11
N ARG A 92 -9.51 3.17 -0.68
CA ARG A 92 -9.66 2.06 0.29
C ARG A 92 -9.80 0.74 -0.45
N VAL A 93 -9.10 -0.28 0.03
CA VAL A 93 -9.20 -1.65 -0.47
C VAL A 93 -10.56 -2.23 -0.06
N ALA A 94 -11.27 -2.86 -1.00
CA ALA A 94 -12.49 -3.58 -0.68
C ALA A 94 -12.16 -4.83 0.15
N LEU A 95 -12.77 -4.96 1.33
CA LEU A 95 -12.64 -6.14 2.19
C LEU A 95 -13.88 -7.02 2.05
N TYR A 96 -13.64 -8.31 1.89
CA TYR A 96 -14.67 -9.34 1.79
C TYR A 96 -14.45 -10.40 2.87
N VAL A 97 -15.55 -10.96 3.37
CA VAL A 97 -15.50 -12.12 4.24
C VAL A 97 -16.43 -13.19 3.68
N LEU A 98 -15.90 -14.37 3.41
CA LEU A 98 -16.70 -15.56 3.20
C LEU A 98 -17.20 -16.09 4.56
N MET A 99 -18.49 -15.92 4.84
CA MET A 99 -19.14 -16.29 6.09
C MET A 99 -19.49 -17.79 6.04
N MET A 100 -18.84 -18.62 6.87
CA MET A 100 -19.17 -20.05 6.99
C MET A 100 -20.22 -20.35 8.05
N GLU A 101 -20.63 -19.35 8.83
CA GLU A 101 -21.69 -19.44 9.86
C GLU A 101 -21.45 -20.52 10.94
N GLU A 102 -20.18 -20.89 11.17
CA GLU A 102 -19.77 -21.89 12.16
C GLU A 102 -19.65 -21.33 13.59
N CYS A 103 -19.72 -20.01 13.75
CA CYS A 103 -19.41 -19.30 14.98
C CYS A 103 -20.58 -18.45 15.46
N ASP A 104 -20.66 -18.25 16.78
CA ASP A 104 -21.58 -17.31 17.42
C ASP A 104 -21.39 -15.89 16.84
N PRO A 105 -22.41 -15.31 16.18
CA PRO A 105 -22.31 -14.00 15.54
C PRO A 105 -21.92 -12.87 16.49
N GLU A 106 -22.22 -12.98 17.78
CA GLU A 106 -21.89 -11.94 18.77
C GLU A 106 -20.40 -11.91 19.11
N LYS A 107 -19.73 -13.06 19.01
CA LYS A 107 -18.29 -13.20 19.29
C LYS A 107 -17.45 -13.16 18.03
N CYS A 108 -18.06 -13.42 16.88
CA CYS A 108 -17.40 -13.42 15.59
C CYS A 108 -16.90 -12.02 15.21
N THR A 109 -15.58 -11.88 15.08
CA THR A 109 -14.96 -10.62 14.66
C THR A 109 -15.37 -10.21 13.25
N ALA A 110 -15.63 -11.17 12.36
CA ALA A 110 -16.06 -10.89 11.00
C ALA A 110 -17.50 -10.35 10.93
N SER A 111 -18.42 -10.95 11.69
CA SER A 111 -19.79 -10.45 11.85
C SER A 111 -19.79 -9.01 12.37
N LYS A 112 -18.87 -8.69 13.29
CA LYS A 112 -18.70 -7.31 13.76
C LYS A 112 -18.21 -6.37 12.66
N LEU A 113 -17.22 -6.77 11.85
CA LEU A 113 -16.76 -5.94 10.72
C LEU A 113 -17.88 -5.66 9.70
N VAL A 114 -18.71 -6.67 9.41
CA VAL A 114 -19.88 -6.53 8.53
C VAL A 114 -20.90 -5.57 9.12
N LYS A 115 -21.21 -5.70 10.42
CA LYS A 115 -22.14 -4.81 11.12
C LYS A 115 -21.70 -3.33 11.09
N PHE A 116 -20.38 -3.08 11.14
CA PHE A 116 -19.81 -1.74 11.06
C PHE A 116 -19.51 -1.29 9.61
N ASN A 117 -19.94 -2.04 8.59
CA ASN A 117 -19.73 -1.76 7.18
C ASN A 117 -18.24 -1.59 6.79
N LEU A 118 -17.35 -2.30 7.48
CA LEU A 118 -15.91 -2.32 7.22
C LEU A 118 -15.51 -3.47 6.28
N ALA A 119 -16.35 -4.50 6.17
CA ALA A 119 -16.18 -5.60 5.22
C ALA A 119 -17.54 -6.04 4.65
N LYS A 120 -17.52 -6.56 3.42
CA LYS A 120 -18.71 -7.07 2.74
C LYS A 120 -18.85 -8.58 2.98
N PRO A 121 -20.02 -9.06 3.45
CA PRO A 121 -20.24 -10.49 3.62
C PRO A 121 -20.45 -11.17 2.26
N ILE A 122 -19.91 -12.36 2.12
CA ILE A 122 -20.11 -13.29 1.02
C ILE A 122 -20.54 -14.61 1.64
N TYR A 123 -21.62 -15.22 1.13
CA TYR A 123 -22.16 -16.46 1.70
C TYR A 123 -21.86 -17.68 0.83
N ARG A 124 -21.40 -17.47 -0.42
CA ARG A 124 -21.14 -18.55 -1.36
C ARG A 124 -19.84 -18.30 -2.09
N VAL A 125 -19.03 -19.36 -2.25
CA VAL A 125 -17.73 -19.29 -2.94
C VAL A 125 -17.85 -18.77 -4.37
N LYS A 126 -18.96 -19.07 -5.06
CA LYS A 126 -19.21 -18.60 -6.44
C LYS A 126 -19.39 -17.08 -6.55
N ASP A 127 -19.75 -16.42 -5.45
CA ASP A 127 -19.99 -14.99 -5.38
C ASP A 127 -18.71 -14.20 -5.00
N VAL A 128 -17.59 -14.90 -4.78
CA VAL A 128 -16.28 -14.29 -4.54
C VAL A 128 -15.83 -13.48 -5.77
N PRO A 129 -15.44 -12.20 -5.58
CA PRO A 129 -14.88 -11.39 -6.65
C PRO A 129 -13.67 -12.03 -7.31
N ARG A 130 -13.67 -12.05 -8.64
CA ARG A 130 -12.56 -12.63 -9.41
C ARG A 130 -11.30 -11.78 -9.23
N GLY A 131 -10.17 -12.47 -9.05
CA GLY A 131 -8.86 -11.82 -8.96
C GLY A 131 -8.55 -11.19 -7.60
N CYS A 132 -9.45 -11.32 -6.61
CA CYS A 132 -9.15 -10.85 -5.26
C CYS A 132 -7.99 -11.64 -4.64
N ILE A 133 -7.35 -11.03 -3.65
CA ILE A 133 -6.37 -11.72 -2.81
C ILE A 133 -7.16 -12.57 -1.81
N VAL A 134 -6.87 -13.87 -1.77
CA VAL A 134 -7.47 -14.81 -0.82
C VAL A 134 -6.46 -15.07 0.29
N LEU A 135 -6.79 -14.64 1.52
CA LEU A 135 -5.99 -14.98 2.69
C LEU A 135 -6.16 -16.48 2.97
N ASN A 136 -5.09 -17.23 2.70
CA ASN A 136 -5.05 -18.68 2.81
C ASN A 136 -3.81 -19.07 3.61
N PRO A 137 -3.94 -19.62 4.84
CA PRO A 137 -2.81 -20.03 5.67
C PRO A 137 -1.94 -21.13 5.02
N LEU A 138 -2.50 -21.91 4.10
CA LEU A 138 -1.80 -22.99 3.39
C LEU A 138 -1.08 -22.53 2.11
N ALA A 139 -1.18 -21.24 1.74
CA ALA A 139 -0.54 -20.74 0.53
C ALA A 139 1.00 -20.77 0.66
N GLY A 140 1.70 -21.15 -0.41
CA GLY A 140 3.17 -21.16 -0.41
C GLY A 140 3.78 -19.75 -0.36
N GLU A 141 3.15 -18.79 -1.02
CA GLU A 141 3.61 -17.40 -1.09
C GLU A 141 3.03 -16.55 0.05
N VAL A 142 3.91 -15.78 0.70
CA VAL A 142 3.54 -14.81 1.73
C VAL A 142 3.04 -13.53 1.04
N LEU A 143 2.02 -12.90 1.62
CA LEU A 143 1.52 -11.61 1.18
C LEU A 143 2.64 -10.56 1.25
N SER A 144 2.76 -9.72 0.23
CA SER A 144 3.78 -8.68 0.15
C SER A 144 3.22 -7.37 -0.40
N ILE A 145 4.00 -6.29 -0.28
CA ILE A 145 3.67 -4.96 -0.83
C ILE A 145 3.36 -5.03 -2.35
N LYS A 146 3.98 -5.98 -3.07
CA LYS A 146 3.78 -6.16 -4.52
C LYS A 146 2.35 -6.54 -4.88
N ASP A 147 1.60 -7.12 -3.94
CA ASP A 147 0.21 -7.48 -4.16
C ASP A 147 -0.76 -6.27 -4.01
N GLY A 148 -0.23 -5.07 -3.67
CA GLY A 148 -1.01 -3.86 -3.40
C GLY A 148 -1.92 -3.41 -4.55
N GLU A 149 -1.45 -3.45 -5.80
CA GLU A 149 -2.28 -3.08 -6.96
C GLU A 149 -3.46 -4.04 -7.15
N ILE A 150 -3.23 -5.34 -6.94
CA ILE A 150 -4.26 -6.37 -7.05
C ILE A 150 -5.29 -6.18 -5.94
N ALA A 151 -4.83 -5.92 -4.71
CA ALA A 151 -5.71 -5.60 -3.59
C ALA A 151 -6.57 -4.37 -3.86
N LEU A 152 -5.99 -3.31 -4.42
CA LEU A 152 -6.73 -2.09 -4.72
C LEU A 152 -7.81 -2.32 -5.79
N ARG A 153 -7.49 -3.10 -6.82
CA ARG A 153 -8.41 -3.37 -7.94
C ARG A 153 -9.50 -4.39 -7.60
N HIS A 154 -9.15 -5.44 -6.86
CA HIS A 154 -10.02 -6.61 -6.68
C HIS A 154 -10.41 -6.88 -5.22
N GLY A 155 -9.74 -6.26 -4.26
CA GLY A 155 -9.96 -6.43 -2.83
C GLY A 155 -9.26 -7.64 -2.21
N VAL A 156 -9.49 -7.80 -0.92
CA VAL A 156 -8.96 -8.88 -0.08
C VAL A 156 -10.11 -9.66 0.53
N LEU A 157 -10.03 -10.98 0.43
CA LEU A 157 -10.98 -11.94 1.00
C LEU A 157 -10.35 -12.66 2.19
N ALA A 158 -11.05 -12.65 3.33
CA ALA A 158 -10.84 -13.59 4.42
C ALA A 158 -11.96 -14.64 4.43
N VAL A 159 -11.67 -15.82 4.97
CA VAL A 159 -12.65 -16.88 5.21
C VAL A 159 -12.89 -16.96 6.72
N ASP A 160 -14.12 -16.68 7.15
CA ASP A 160 -14.50 -16.77 8.56
C ASP A 160 -14.96 -18.20 8.86
N CYS A 161 -14.05 -19.00 9.39
CA CYS A 161 -14.29 -20.37 9.84
C CYS A 161 -13.54 -20.62 11.15
N SER A 162 -13.88 -21.70 11.85
CA SER A 162 -13.11 -22.10 13.02
C SER A 162 -11.70 -22.54 12.59
N TRP A 163 -10.68 -22.24 13.41
CA TRP A 163 -9.29 -22.63 13.13
C TRP A 163 -9.11 -24.14 12.93
N LYS A 164 -9.95 -24.96 13.59
CA LYS A 164 -9.94 -26.43 13.44
C LYS A 164 -10.34 -26.88 12.04
N ASN A 165 -11.14 -26.09 11.34
CA ASN A 165 -11.72 -26.44 10.04
C ASN A 165 -11.03 -25.72 8.88
N ALA A 166 -10.16 -24.73 9.15
CA ALA A 166 -9.54 -23.91 8.11
C ALA A 166 -8.72 -24.75 7.11
N GLU A 167 -7.90 -25.67 7.60
CA GLU A 167 -7.09 -26.53 6.73
C GLU A 167 -7.95 -27.44 5.85
N ASP A 168 -8.90 -28.13 6.45
CA ASP A 168 -9.88 -28.97 5.74
C ASP A 168 -10.67 -28.17 4.69
N PHE A 169 -11.07 -26.95 5.02
CA PHE A 169 -11.77 -26.07 4.11
C PHE A 169 -10.91 -25.75 2.88
N PHE A 170 -9.68 -25.29 3.06
CA PHE A 170 -8.80 -24.92 1.94
C PHE A 170 -8.34 -26.13 1.11
N ASN A 171 -8.31 -27.33 1.69
CA ASN A 171 -8.04 -28.57 0.96
C ASN A 171 -9.21 -29.01 0.07
N ARG A 172 -10.46 -28.77 0.49
CA ARG A 172 -11.66 -29.23 -0.23
C ARG A 172 -12.25 -28.18 -1.17
N VAL A 173 -12.19 -26.90 -0.78
CA VAL A 173 -12.88 -25.81 -1.45
C VAL A 173 -11.91 -25.01 -2.32
N ARG A 174 -12.17 -24.99 -3.62
CA ARG A 174 -11.42 -24.16 -4.56
C ARG A 174 -12.04 -22.77 -4.68
N ILE A 175 -11.37 -21.80 -4.06
CA ILE A 175 -11.67 -20.37 -4.26
C ILE A 175 -10.83 -19.87 -5.45
N LYS A 176 -11.43 -19.03 -6.30
CA LYS A 176 -10.69 -18.37 -7.39
C LYS A 176 -10.07 -17.07 -6.86
N GLY A 177 -8.77 -16.89 -7.07
CA GLY A 177 -8.09 -15.67 -6.67
C GLY A 177 -6.59 -15.90 -6.48
N LEU A 178 -5.90 -14.85 -6.04
CA LEU A 178 -4.48 -14.92 -5.71
C LEU A 178 -4.34 -15.34 -4.25
N HIS A 179 -3.89 -16.57 -4.01
CA HIS A 179 -3.74 -17.08 -2.65
C HIS A 179 -2.44 -16.57 -2.02
N ARG A 180 -2.55 -16.02 -0.81
CA ARG A 180 -1.44 -15.51 -0.02
C ARG A 180 -1.62 -15.91 1.44
N ARG A 181 -0.54 -16.36 2.07
CA ARG A 181 -0.52 -16.52 3.53
C ARG A 181 -0.02 -15.24 4.18
N LEU A 182 -0.44 -14.99 5.40
CA LEU A 182 0.14 -13.91 6.21
C LEU A 182 1.49 -14.36 6.78
N PRO A 183 2.41 -13.41 7.05
CA PRO A 183 3.60 -13.70 7.82
C PRO A 183 3.23 -14.20 9.22
N ARG A 184 4.21 -14.72 9.95
CA ARG A 184 4.01 -15.11 11.35
C ARG A 184 3.73 -13.86 12.18
N LEU A 185 2.53 -13.81 12.75
CA LEU A 185 2.06 -12.71 13.60
C LEU A 185 1.49 -13.28 14.89
N ILE A 186 1.48 -12.46 15.93
CA ILE A 186 0.98 -12.78 17.26
C ILE A 186 -0.43 -12.20 17.41
N ALA A 187 -1.36 -13.06 17.83
CA ALA A 187 -2.72 -12.66 18.14
C ALA A 187 -2.79 -11.78 19.39
N VAL A 188 -3.60 -10.73 19.31
CA VAL A 188 -3.90 -9.78 20.40
C VAL A 188 -5.40 -9.82 20.76
N ASN A 189 -6.21 -10.57 20.01
CA ASN A 189 -7.59 -10.84 20.37
C ASN A 189 -7.70 -11.63 21.71
N PRO A 190 -8.76 -11.40 22.52
CA PRO A 190 -8.90 -12.02 23.85
C PRO A 190 -8.98 -13.54 23.86
N ILE A 191 -9.37 -14.16 22.74
CA ILE A 191 -9.59 -15.61 22.66
C ILE A 191 -8.25 -16.34 22.47
N ASN A 192 -7.36 -15.79 21.64
CA ASN A 192 -6.13 -16.44 21.21
C ASN A 192 -4.87 -15.64 21.58
N PHE A 193 -4.96 -14.71 22.53
CA PHE A 193 -3.87 -13.80 22.88
C PHE A 193 -2.53 -14.53 23.08
N GLY A 194 -1.47 -14.04 22.43
CA GLY A 194 -0.12 -14.59 22.51
C GLY A 194 0.16 -15.78 21.61
N ASN A 195 -0.87 -16.41 21.01
CA ASN A 195 -0.66 -17.53 20.11
C ASN A 195 -0.17 -17.04 18.73
N PRO A 196 0.93 -17.61 18.18
CA PRO A 196 1.38 -17.30 16.84
C PRO A 196 0.43 -17.91 15.80
N HIS A 197 0.24 -17.22 14.67
CA HIS A 197 -0.58 -17.63 13.52
C HIS A 197 -2.09 -17.74 13.73
N ILE A 198 -2.59 -17.80 14.97
CA ILE A 198 -4.02 -17.96 15.29
C ILE A 198 -4.72 -16.59 15.36
N LEU A 199 -4.65 -15.84 14.26
CA LEU A 199 -5.29 -14.53 14.14
C LEU A 199 -6.81 -14.65 14.05
N SER A 200 -7.52 -13.64 14.53
CA SER A 200 -8.93 -13.44 14.19
C SER A 200 -9.09 -12.96 12.75
N THR A 201 -10.28 -13.10 12.17
CA THR A 201 -10.61 -12.56 10.83
C THR A 201 -10.32 -11.06 10.73
N ALA A 202 -10.60 -10.30 11.80
CA ALA A 202 -10.28 -8.87 11.83
C ALA A 202 -8.78 -8.58 11.85
N GLU A 203 -7.99 -9.29 12.65
CA GLU A 203 -6.54 -9.15 12.66
C GLU A 203 -5.92 -9.56 11.32
N ALA A 204 -6.44 -10.62 10.69
CA ALA A 204 -5.96 -11.07 9.38
C ALA A 204 -6.18 -10.01 8.29
N LEU A 205 -7.38 -9.42 8.22
CA LEU A 205 -7.69 -8.34 7.28
C LEU A 205 -6.90 -7.05 7.59
N ALA A 206 -6.72 -6.71 8.86
CA ALA A 206 -5.92 -5.55 9.24
C ALA A 206 -4.44 -5.74 8.90
N SER A 207 -3.91 -6.94 9.15
CA SER A 207 -2.53 -7.30 8.81
C SER A 207 -2.30 -7.23 7.30
N SER A 208 -3.24 -7.74 6.50
CA SER A 208 -3.12 -7.68 5.05
C SER A 208 -3.05 -6.25 4.54
N LEU A 209 -3.96 -5.39 5.00
CA LEU A 209 -3.95 -3.96 4.67
C LEU A 209 -2.63 -3.29 5.07
N TYR A 210 -2.13 -3.60 6.27
CA TYR A 210 -0.89 -3.01 6.77
C TYR A 210 0.32 -3.39 5.90
N ILE A 211 0.42 -4.67 5.54
CA ILE A 211 1.47 -5.21 4.66
C ILE A 211 1.36 -4.61 3.26
N LEU A 212 0.15 -4.44 2.74
CA LEU A 212 -0.11 -3.87 1.41
C LEU A 212 0.10 -2.35 1.34
N GLY A 213 0.39 -1.69 2.47
CA GLY A 213 0.65 -0.24 2.54
C GLY A 213 -0.55 0.62 2.98
N PHE A 214 -1.75 0.03 3.12
CA PHE A 214 -2.99 0.71 3.52
C PHE A 214 -3.12 0.82 5.05
N ARG A 215 -2.11 1.39 5.71
CA ARG A 215 -1.97 1.37 7.17
C ARG A 215 -3.06 2.13 7.92
N GLU A 216 -3.60 3.21 7.35
CA GLU A 216 -4.72 3.93 7.97
C GLU A 216 -5.99 3.09 7.98
N GLN A 217 -6.34 2.51 6.82
CA GLN A 217 -7.46 1.58 6.72
C GLN A 217 -7.28 0.38 7.66
N ALA A 218 -6.05 -0.14 7.81
CA ALA A 218 -5.75 -1.22 8.75
C ALA A 218 -6.08 -0.83 10.20
N ARG A 219 -5.75 0.40 10.61
CA ARG A 219 -6.08 0.94 11.94
C ARG A 219 -7.58 1.13 12.11
N ASP A 220 -8.27 1.61 11.08
CA ASP A 220 -9.73 1.76 11.11
C ASP A 220 -10.43 0.41 11.33
N VAL A 221 -9.97 -0.65 10.66
CA VAL A 221 -10.50 -2.03 10.83
C VAL A 221 -10.42 -2.50 12.28
N LEU A 222 -9.31 -2.21 12.97
CA LEU A 222 -9.12 -2.63 14.36
C LEU A 222 -9.66 -1.64 15.40
N SER A 223 -9.94 -0.39 15.02
CA SER A 223 -10.41 0.66 15.94
C SER A 223 -11.73 0.32 16.66
N ILE A 224 -12.57 -0.52 16.06
CA ILE A 224 -13.85 -0.96 16.66
C ILE A 224 -13.66 -2.02 17.76
N PHE A 225 -12.43 -2.49 17.97
CA PHE A 225 -12.06 -3.46 19.00
C PHE A 225 -11.20 -2.76 20.05
N LYS A 226 -11.56 -2.89 21.32
CA LYS A 226 -10.82 -2.25 22.44
C LYS A 226 -9.34 -2.65 22.47
N TRP A 227 -9.04 -3.91 22.12
CA TRP A 227 -7.69 -4.46 22.05
C TRP A 227 -6.97 -4.16 20.72
N GLY A 228 -7.71 -3.71 19.71
CA GLY A 228 -7.23 -3.53 18.34
C GLY A 228 -6.00 -2.63 18.19
N PRO A 229 -5.92 -1.46 18.85
CA PRO A 229 -4.75 -0.58 18.75
C PRO A 229 -3.42 -1.26 19.13
N HIS A 230 -3.43 -2.14 20.13
CA HIS A 230 -2.23 -2.84 20.60
C HIS A 230 -1.69 -3.87 19.60
N PHE A 231 -2.49 -4.30 18.63
CA PHE A 231 -2.08 -5.30 17.65
C PHE A 231 -0.83 -4.90 16.86
N PHE A 232 -0.79 -3.64 16.39
CA PHE A 232 0.33 -3.14 15.59
C PHE A 232 1.58 -2.90 16.43
N ASP A 233 1.43 -2.57 17.71
CA ASP A 233 2.56 -2.39 18.62
C ASP A 233 3.24 -3.74 18.90
N VAL A 234 2.45 -4.76 19.21
CA VAL A 234 2.94 -6.13 19.46
C VAL A 234 3.63 -6.72 18.23
N ASN A 235 3.13 -6.42 17.03
CA ASN A 235 3.63 -6.99 15.79
C ASN A 235 4.54 -6.05 14.98
N LYS A 236 5.01 -4.94 15.57
CA LYS A 236 5.73 -3.89 14.85
C LYS A 236 6.94 -4.40 14.07
N GLU A 237 7.73 -5.28 14.70
CA GLU A 237 8.94 -5.86 14.10
C GLU A 237 8.56 -6.85 12.98
N LEU A 238 7.64 -7.78 13.26
CA LEU A 238 7.18 -8.81 12.32
C LEU A 238 6.54 -8.22 11.05
N LEU A 239 5.76 -7.13 11.21
CA LEU A 239 5.17 -6.41 10.08
C LEU A 239 6.21 -5.60 9.29
N GLY A 240 7.35 -5.25 9.90
CA GLY A 240 8.44 -4.49 9.26
C GLY A 240 9.37 -5.35 8.40
N GLU A 241 9.46 -6.65 8.70
CA GLU A 241 10.28 -7.64 7.96
C GLU A 241 9.65 -8.07 6.63
N THR A 242 8.35 -7.87 6.46
CA THR A 242 7.62 -8.27 5.26
C THR A 242 7.82 -7.22 4.16
N ARG A 243 8.99 -7.24 3.49
CA ARG A 243 9.37 -6.35 2.38
C ARG A 243 9.29 -7.04 1.01
#